data_AF-A0A224XQH5-F1
#
_entry.id   AF-A0A224XQH5-F1
#
_cell.length_a   1.000
_cell.length_b   1.000
_cell.length_c   1.000
_cell.angle_alpha   90.00
_cell.angle_beta   90.00
_cell.angle_gamma   90.00
#
_symmetry.space_group_name_H-M   'P 1'
#
loop_
_entity.id
_entity.type
_entity.pdbx_description
1 polymer ?
#
loop_
_entity_poly.entity_id
_entity_poly.type
_entity_poly.pdbx_seq_one_letter_code
_entity_poly.pdbx_strand_id
1 'polypeptide(L)'
;GLVMNQPSFNPFYLQLFYNMNVYNKIIMMEGLTNKISAVIKGPSWLPGKKWTGDDADKIDVQSREKYDVIIPTWCNIYLILHFIATVLSFQDLAQRYLSMTPVSVLISVLYMITSLTIIGLMLEDRPNVWLLEMVRCSILATLMFKNTLSIELPYLKWFFTLSAFFWLLHSLKLVRVKATIQKSE
;
A
#
# COMPACT_ATOMS: atom_id res chain seq x y z
N GLY A 1 14.39 12.29 3.18
CA GLY A 1 13.00 12.73 3.03
C GLY A 1 12.12 12.03 4.04
N LEU A 2 11.88 12.63 5.20
CA LEU A 2 10.81 12.23 6.14
C LEU A 2 10.10 13.44 6.76
N VAL A 3 10.52 14.66 6.39
CA VAL A 3 9.95 15.91 6.91
C VAL A 3 8.62 16.22 6.21
N MET A 4 8.53 15.93 4.91
CA MET A 4 7.31 16.15 4.11
C MET A 4 6.24 15.12 4.45
N ASN A 5 5.04 15.57 4.77
CA ASN A 5 3.86 14.71 4.88
C ASN A 5 3.26 14.49 3.48
N GLN A 6 2.81 13.29 3.17
CA GLN A 6 2.00 13.03 1.97
C GLN A 6 0.68 12.37 2.38
N PRO A 7 -0.47 12.99 2.09
CA PRO A 7 -1.79 12.47 2.45
C PRO A 7 -2.17 11.30 1.53
N SER A 8 -1.66 10.11 1.83
CA SER A 8 -1.93 8.90 1.07
C SER A 8 -1.83 7.67 1.96
N PHE A 9 -2.68 6.67 1.71
CA PHE A 9 -2.61 5.31 2.24
C PHE A 9 -1.99 4.33 1.24
N ASN A 10 -1.65 4.77 0.01
CA ASN A 10 -1.00 3.92 -0.98
C ASN A 10 0.49 3.68 -0.61
N PRO A 11 0.86 2.45 -0.20
CA PRO A 11 2.21 2.16 0.28
C PRO A 11 3.26 2.31 -0.84
N PHE A 12 2.92 2.00 -2.09
CA PHE A 12 3.84 2.11 -3.22
C PHE A 12 4.14 3.58 -3.54
N TYR A 13 3.10 4.41 -3.59
CA TYR A 13 3.26 5.85 -3.80
C TYR A 13 4.11 6.49 -2.70
N LEU A 14 3.79 6.20 -1.43
CA LEU A 14 4.56 6.71 -0.28
C LEU A 14 6.02 6.26 -0.35
N GLN A 15 6.27 4.99 -0.64
CA GLN A 15 7.62 4.46 -0.74
C GLN A 15 8.41 5.16 -1.84
N LEU A 16 7.82 5.35 -3.03
CA LEU A 16 8.48 6.06 -4.13
C LEU A 16 8.70 7.54 -3.82
N PHE A 17 7.70 8.24 -3.26
CA PHE A 17 7.79 9.66 -2.94
C PHE A 17 8.98 9.97 -2.03
N TYR A 18 9.12 9.21 -0.93
CA TYR A 18 10.20 9.45 0.02
C TYR A 18 11.58 9.09 -0.53
N ASN A 19 11.68 8.00 -1.30
CA ASN A 19 12.94 7.60 -1.94
C ASN A 19 13.34 8.57 -3.06
N MET A 20 12.39 9.11 -3.82
CA MET A 20 12.66 10.11 -4.85
C MET A 20 13.26 11.40 -4.25
N ASN A 21 12.79 11.82 -3.07
CA ASN A 21 13.38 12.95 -2.36
C ASN A 21 14.84 12.71 -1.95
N VAL A 22 15.18 11.47 -1.57
CA VAL A 22 16.58 11.09 -1.29
C VAL A 22 17.39 11.08 -2.58
N TYR A 23 16.85 10.49 -3.65
CA TYR A 23 17.49 10.43 -4.96
C TYR A 23 17.80 11.82 -5.54
N ASN A 24 16.82 12.73 -5.51
CA ASN A 24 17.00 14.12 -5.95
C ASN A 24 18.10 14.82 -5.15
N LYS A 25 18.15 14.59 -3.83
CA LYS A 25 19.23 15.11 -2.99
C LYS A 25 20.60 14.56 -3.40
N ILE A 26 20.71 13.26 -3.68
CA ILE A 26 21.97 12.65 -4.14
C ILE A 26 22.44 13.29 -5.46
N ILE A 27 21.54 13.52 -6.41
CA ILE A 27 21.91 14.12 -7.70
C ILE A 27 22.41 15.57 -7.52
N MET A 28 21.82 16.32 -6.59
CA MET A 28 22.23 17.69 -6.27
C MET A 28 23.62 17.80 -5.60
N MET A 29 24.19 16.69 -5.13
CA MET A 29 25.46 16.71 -4.38
C MET A 29 26.66 16.51 -5.31
N GLU A 30 27.64 17.39 -5.19
CA GLU A 30 28.91 17.27 -5.91
C GLU A 30 29.89 16.33 -5.21
N GLY A 31 30.47 15.40 -5.96
CA GLY A 31 31.46 14.45 -5.45
C GLY A 31 30.87 13.23 -4.74
N LEU A 32 31.57 12.09 -4.84
CA LEU A 32 31.09 10.80 -4.33
C LEU A 32 30.93 10.81 -2.79
N THR A 33 31.84 11.45 -2.08
CA THR A 33 31.81 11.56 -0.60
C THR A 33 30.57 12.29 -0.12
N ASN A 34 30.16 13.36 -0.81
CA ASN A 34 28.95 14.10 -0.45
C ASN A 34 27.69 13.34 -0.81
N LYS A 35 27.68 12.61 -1.93
CA LYS A 35 26.58 11.72 -2.32
C LYS A 35 26.32 10.62 -1.27
N ILE A 36 27.38 9.94 -0.82
CA ILE A 36 27.28 8.93 0.25
C ILE A 36 26.85 9.60 1.57
N SER A 37 27.46 10.73 1.91
CA SER A 37 27.10 11.49 3.11
C SER A 37 25.63 11.95 3.09
N ALA A 38 25.06 12.30 1.95
CA ALA A 38 23.67 12.73 1.84
C ALA A 38 22.67 11.62 2.17
N VAL A 39 23.03 10.35 1.94
CA VAL A 39 22.22 9.18 2.32
C VAL A 39 22.39 8.87 3.80
N ILE A 40 23.63 8.80 4.27
CA ILE A 40 23.94 8.35 5.64
C ILE A 40 23.58 9.42 6.68
N LYS A 41 23.87 10.69 6.39
CA LYS A 41 23.72 11.80 7.35
C LYS A 41 22.31 12.39 7.38
N GLY A 42 21.42 11.87 6.53
CA GLY A 42 20.01 12.21 6.55
C GLY A 42 19.64 13.47 5.77
N PRO A 43 18.36 13.88 5.82
CA PRO A 43 17.78 14.88 4.91
C PRO A 43 18.31 16.30 5.11
N SER A 44 18.66 16.71 6.33
CA SER A 44 19.08 18.09 6.62
C SER A 44 20.58 18.35 6.44
N TRP A 45 21.39 17.30 6.20
CA TRP A 45 22.83 17.45 6.03
C TRP A 45 23.22 18.14 4.71
N LEU A 46 24.19 19.04 4.75
CA LEU A 46 24.82 19.67 3.58
C LEU A 46 26.36 19.60 3.71
N PRO A 47 27.12 19.67 2.61
CA PRO A 47 28.58 19.73 2.65
C PRO A 47 29.06 20.89 3.54
N GLY A 48 30.03 20.62 4.41
CA GLY A 48 30.56 21.61 5.36
C GLY A 48 29.68 21.87 6.60
N LYS A 49 28.46 21.32 6.67
CA LYS A 49 27.57 21.45 7.84
C LYS A 49 27.73 20.26 8.81
N LYS A 50 27.23 20.45 10.04
CA LYS A 50 27.10 19.39 11.05
C LYS A 50 26.28 18.23 10.51
N TRP A 51 26.51 17.03 11.03
CA TRP A 51 25.86 15.80 10.57
C TRP A 51 24.34 15.92 10.49
N THR A 52 23.70 16.52 11.49
CA THR A 52 22.23 16.67 11.56
C THR A 52 21.69 17.91 10.85
N GLY A 53 22.53 18.63 10.09
CA GLY A 53 22.25 19.98 9.63
C GLY A 53 22.31 21.01 10.77
N ASP A 54 22.24 22.29 10.40
CA ASP A 54 22.07 23.37 11.37
C ASP A 54 20.58 23.61 11.65
N ASP A 55 20.25 23.98 12.89
CA ASP A 55 18.86 24.23 13.28
C ASP A 55 18.21 25.36 12.49
N ALA A 56 19.00 26.36 12.09
CA ALA A 56 18.55 27.47 11.24
C ALA A 56 18.10 27.02 9.83
N ASP A 57 18.62 25.89 9.34
CA ASP A 57 18.31 25.35 8.01
C ASP A 57 17.15 24.32 8.06
N LYS A 58 16.61 24.04 9.26
CA LYS A 58 15.49 23.11 9.42
C LYS A 58 14.20 23.77 8.96
N ILE A 59 13.45 23.03 8.14
CA ILE A 59 12.11 23.43 7.71
C ILE A 59 11.22 23.51 8.95
N ASP A 60 10.54 24.63 9.13
CA ASP A 60 9.56 24.81 10.19
C ASP A 60 8.39 23.84 9.99
N VAL A 61 8.22 22.90 10.92
CA VAL A 61 7.19 21.87 10.83
C VAL A 61 5.90 22.42 11.40
N GLN A 62 5.07 22.96 10.51
CA GLN A 62 3.72 23.42 10.85
C GLN A 62 2.83 22.27 11.36
N SER A 63 1.77 22.62 12.10
CA SER A 63 0.76 21.67 12.55
C SER A 63 0.16 20.93 11.36
N ARG A 64 0.17 19.61 11.40
CA ARG A 64 -0.29 18.77 10.29
C ARG A 64 -1.76 18.47 10.46
N GLU A 65 -2.56 18.76 9.45
CA GLU A 65 -3.92 18.25 9.38
C GLU A 65 -3.90 16.73 9.25
N LYS A 66 -4.73 16.06 10.04
CA LYS A 66 -4.89 14.60 9.96
C LYS A 66 -5.51 14.28 8.61
N TYR A 67 -4.85 13.42 7.84
CA TYR A 67 -5.45 12.89 6.63
C TYR A 67 -6.56 11.91 7.01
N ASP A 68 -7.82 12.34 6.84
CA ASP A 68 -9.01 11.58 7.22
C ASP A 68 -9.97 11.49 6.03
N VAL A 69 -10.17 10.28 5.51
CA VAL A 69 -11.07 10.01 4.39
C VAL A 69 -12.25 9.21 4.93
N ILE A 70 -13.45 9.76 4.78
CA ILE A 70 -14.67 9.16 5.31
C ILE A 70 -15.26 8.22 4.26
N ILE A 71 -15.12 6.91 4.49
CA ILE A 71 -15.75 5.87 3.66
C ILE A 71 -16.92 5.20 4.40
N PRO A 72 -17.91 4.63 3.68
CA PRO A 72 -19.03 3.94 4.30
C PRO A 72 -18.59 2.80 5.23
N THR A 73 -19.30 2.58 6.34
CA THR A 73 -18.97 1.54 7.34
C THR A 73 -18.85 0.13 6.75
N TRP A 74 -19.71 -0.23 5.79
CA TRP A 74 -19.62 -1.54 5.13
C TRP A 74 -18.31 -1.70 4.35
N CYS A 75 -17.79 -0.61 3.76
CA CYS A 75 -16.51 -0.59 3.05
C CYS A 75 -15.37 -0.77 4.05
N ASN A 76 -15.41 -0.10 5.20
CA ASN A 76 -14.47 -0.33 6.30
C ASN A 76 -14.42 -1.81 6.74
N ILE A 77 -15.58 -2.43 6.98
CA ILE A 77 -15.67 -3.85 7.36
C ILE A 77 -15.07 -4.74 6.26
N TYR A 78 -15.44 -4.49 5.00
CA TYR A 78 -14.89 -5.20 3.85
C TYR A 78 -13.35 -5.13 3.79
N LEU A 79 -12.79 -3.92 3.94
CA LEU A 79 -11.35 -3.71 3.91
C LEU A 79 -10.63 -4.36 5.08
N ILE A 80 -11.20 -4.33 6.29
CA ILE A 80 -10.66 -5.04 7.46
C ILE A 80 -10.60 -6.55 7.19
N LEU A 81 -11.64 -7.14 6.61
CA LEU A 81 -11.66 -8.57 6.28
C LEU A 81 -10.57 -8.93 5.24
N HIS A 82 -10.41 -8.11 4.20
CA HIS A 82 -9.34 -8.31 3.21
C HIS A 82 -7.94 -8.07 3.78
N PHE A 83 -7.79 -7.15 4.72
CA PHE A 83 -6.55 -6.94 5.44
C PHE A 83 -6.20 -8.16 6.31
N ILE A 84 -7.15 -8.69 7.08
CA ILE A 84 -6.97 -9.93 7.85
C ILE A 84 -6.59 -11.09 6.93
N ALA A 85 -7.27 -11.26 5.80
CA ALA A 85 -6.93 -12.28 4.82
C ALA A 85 -5.48 -12.14 4.31
N THR A 86 -5.02 -10.91 4.08
CA THR A 86 -3.63 -10.63 3.66
C THR A 86 -2.63 -10.97 4.77
N VAL A 87 -2.93 -10.62 6.03
CA VAL A 87 -2.08 -10.94 7.19
C VAL A 87 -1.99 -12.45 7.42
N LEU A 88 -3.11 -13.17 7.35
CA LEU A 88 -3.10 -14.63 7.49
C LEU A 88 -2.33 -15.30 6.34
N SER A 89 -2.45 -14.78 5.11
CA SER A 89 -1.64 -15.26 3.99
C SER A 89 -0.15 -15.01 4.18
N PHE A 90 0.23 -13.89 4.82
CA PHE A 90 1.61 -13.61 5.18
C PHE A 90 2.13 -14.57 6.25
N GLN A 91 1.33 -14.88 7.27
CA GLN A 91 1.70 -15.87 8.28
C GLN A 91 1.92 -17.26 7.66
N ASP A 92 1.02 -17.71 6.78
CA ASP A 92 1.17 -18.97 6.04
C ASP A 92 2.46 -19.01 5.20
N LEU A 93 2.74 -17.94 4.45
CA LEU A 93 3.99 -17.81 3.69
C LEU A 93 5.22 -17.88 4.62
N ALA A 94 5.22 -17.13 5.72
CA ALA A 94 6.34 -17.08 6.66
C ALA A 94 6.64 -18.45 7.28
N GLN A 95 5.62 -19.31 7.47
CA GLN A 95 5.80 -20.65 7.98
C GLN A 95 6.27 -21.65 6.92
N ARG A 96 5.90 -21.46 5.66
CA ARG A 96 6.05 -22.49 4.61
C ARG A 96 7.02 -22.12 3.49
N TYR A 97 7.56 -20.90 3.46
CA TYR A 97 8.37 -20.41 2.32
C TYR A 97 9.55 -21.32 1.96
N LEU A 98 10.16 -22.02 2.93
CA LEU A 98 11.26 -22.97 2.68
C LEU A 98 10.84 -24.22 1.90
N SER A 99 9.55 -24.58 1.96
CA SER A 99 8.96 -25.72 1.24
C SER A 99 8.34 -25.34 -0.10
N MET A 100 8.31 -24.04 -0.43
CA MET A 100 7.69 -23.51 -1.64
C MET A 100 8.71 -23.28 -2.74
N THR A 101 8.26 -23.31 -4.00
CA THR A 101 9.11 -22.89 -5.11
C THR A 101 9.39 -21.38 -5.05
N PRO A 102 10.55 -20.89 -5.51
CA PRO A 102 10.85 -19.46 -5.55
C PRO A 102 9.80 -18.65 -6.32
N VAL A 103 9.22 -19.24 -7.38
CA VAL A 103 8.15 -18.63 -8.18
C VAL A 103 6.89 -18.45 -7.34
N SER A 104 6.46 -19.47 -6.59
CA SER A 104 5.29 -19.36 -5.70
C SER A 104 5.52 -18.31 -4.62
N VAL A 105 6.72 -18.26 -4.02
CA VAL A 105 7.07 -17.21 -3.02
C VAL A 105 6.98 -15.82 -3.65
N LEU A 106 7.56 -15.62 -4.84
CA LEU A 106 7.50 -14.34 -5.54
C LEU A 106 6.04 -13.92 -5.83
N ILE A 107 5.21 -14.85 -6.32
CA ILE A 107 3.79 -14.60 -6.58
C ILE A 107 3.07 -14.21 -5.27
N SER A 108 3.32 -14.91 -4.16
CA SER A 108 2.75 -14.57 -2.85
C SER A 108 3.12 -13.16 -2.39
N VAL A 109 4.38 -12.77 -2.53
CA VAL A 109 4.86 -11.43 -2.16
C VAL A 109 4.21 -10.36 -3.05
N LEU A 110 4.17 -10.57 -4.37
CA LEU A 110 3.51 -9.65 -5.30
C LEU A 110 2.01 -9.50 -5.00
N TYR A 111 1.35 -10.59 -4.63
CA TYR A 111 -0.04 -10.58 -4.17
C TYR A 111 -0.23 -9.71 -2.92
N MET A 112 0.64 -9.85 -1.90
CA MET A 112 0.53 -9.07 -0.66
C MET A 112 0.71 -7.57 -0.93
N ILE A 113 1.73 -7.20 -1.71
CA ILE A 113 1.97 -5.82 -2.11
C ILE A 113 0.76 -5.25 -2.88
N THR A 114 0.25 -6.02 -3.84
CA THR A 114 -0.92 -5.62 -4.65
C THR A 114 -2.17 -5.44 -3.78
N SER A 115 -2.39 -6.34 -2.81
CA SER A 115 -3.54 -6.29 -1.91
C SER A 115 -3.48 -5.10 -0.97
N LEU A 116 -2.34 -4.85 -0.34
CA LEU A 116 -2.14 -3.67 0.51
C LEU A 116 -2.28 -2.37 -0.29
N THR A 117 -1.82 -2.37 -1.55
CA THR A 117 -1.95 -1.20 -2.44
C THR A 117 -3.41 -0.92 -2.76
N ILE A 118 -4.19 -1.93 -3.13
CA ILE A 118 -5.61 -1.75 -3.46
C ILE A 118 -6.42 -1.38 -2.21
N ILE A 119 -6.14 -1.98 -1.04
CA ILE A 119 -6.74 -1.58 0.23
C ILE A 119 -6.48 -0.10 0.51
N GLY A 120 -5.23 0.37 0.36
CA GLY A 120 -4.87 1.78 0.52
C GLY A 120 -5.63 2.69 -0.46
N LEU A 121 -5.74 2.29 -1.73
CA LEU A 121 -6.51 3.05 -2.73
C LEU A 121 -8.01 3.12 -2.42
N MET A 122 -8.58 2.07 -1.83
CA MET A 122 -9.98 2.05 -1.39
C MET A 122 -10.21 2.92 -0.14
N LEU A 123 -9.26 2.93 0.80
CA LEU A 123 -9.29 3.84 1.95
C LEU A 123 -9.21 5.32 1.53
N GLU A 124 -8.58 5.61 0.37
CA GLU A 124 -8.53 6.95 -0.23
C GLU A 124 -9.75 7.31 -1.10
N ASP A 125 -10.77 6.44 -1.19
CA ASP A 125 -11.94 6.61 -2.07
C ASP A 125 -11.59 7.01 -3.53
N ARG A 126 -10.54 6.41 -4.08
CA ARG A 126 -10.09 6.73 -5.45
C ARG A 126 -11.10 6.24 -6.50
N PRO A 127 -11.27 6.97 -7.63
CA PRO A 127 -12.18 6.56 -8.68
C PRO A 127 -11.73 5.24 -9.33
N ASN A 128 -12.71 4.42 -9.73
CA ASN A 128 -12.51 3.15 -10.44
C ASN A 128 -11.73 2.06 -9.68
N VAL A 129 -11.46 2.20 -8.38
CA VAL A 129 -10.75 1.17 -7.60
C VAL A 129 -11.54 -0.13 -7.51
N TRP A 130 -12.88 -0.06 -7.58
CA TRP A 130 -13.73 -1.24 -7.65
C TRP A 130 -13.33 -2.19 -8.80
N LEU A 131 -12.82 -1.67 -9.92
CA LEU A 131 -12.37 -2.48 -11.05
C LEU A 131 -11.06 -3.20 -10.72
N LEU A 132 -10.11 -2.50 -10.09
CA LEU A 132 -8.86 -3.09 -9.63
C LEU A 132 -9.13 -4.18 -8.59
N GLU A 133 -10.07 -3.94 -7.68
CA GLU A 133 -10.45 -4.90 -6.65
C GLU A 133 -11.11 -6.16 -7.24
N MET A 134 -12.00 -5.98 -8.23
CA MET A 134 -12.60 -7.08 -8.98
C MET A 134 -11.54 -7.92 -9.70
N VAL A 135 -10.61 -7.27 -10.42
CA VAL A 135 -9.51 -7.94 -11.14
C VAL A 135 -8.62 -8.69 -10.15
N ARG A 136 -8.22 -8.04 -9.05
CA ARG A 136 -7.40 -8.65 -7.99
C ARG A 136 -8.07 -9.91 -7.45
N CYS A 137 -9.33 -9.81 -7.02
CA CYS A 137 -10.06 -10.95 -6.47
C CYS A 137 -10.21 -12.10 -7.49
N SER A 138 -10.45 -11.78 -8.76
CA SER A 138 -10.59 -12.77 -9.84
C SER A 138 -9.29 -13.53 -10.11
N ILE A 139 -8.17 -12.81 -10.21
CA ILE A 139 -6.84 -13.40 -10.41
C ILE A 139 -6.48 -14.30 -9.22
N LEU A 140 -6.69 -13.81 -7.98
CA LEU A 140 -6.35 -14.56 -6.78
C LEU A 140 -7.17 -15.83 -6.63
N ALA A 141 -8.50 -15.74 -6.82
CA ALA A 141 -9.36 -16.92 -6.82
C ALA A 141 -8.86 -17.95 -7.85
N THR A 142 -8.53 -17.52 -9.06
CA THR A 142 -8.02 -18.40 -10.13
C THR A 142 -6.69 -19.06 -9.76
N LEU A 143 -5.73 -18.29 -9.22
CA LEU A 143 -4.42 -18.81 -8.81
C LEU A 143 -4.53 -19.83 -7.66
N MET A 144 -5.47 -19.60 -6.73
CA MET A 144 -5.76 -20.53 -5.64
C MET A 144 -6.46 -21.81 -6.13
N PHE A 145 -7.42 -21.71 -7.05
CA PHE A 145 -8.08 -22.89 -7.64
C PHE A 145 -7.11 -23.75 -8.47
N LYS A 146 -6.16 -23.11 -9.17
CA LYS A 146 -5.08 -23.80 -9.91
C LYS A 146 -3.96 -24.33 -9.01
N ASN A 147 -4.04 -24.13 -7.70
CA ASN A 147 -3.02 -24.47 -6.71
C ASN A 147 -1.63 -23.87 -7.01
N THR A 148 -1.56 -22.78 -7.80
CA THR A 148 -0.33 -22.03 -8.05
C THR A 148 0.05 -21.19 -6.84
N LEU A 149 -0.96 -20.67 -6.15
CA LEU A 149 -0.87 -19.97 -4.87
C LEU A 149 -1.49 -20.85 -3.78
N SER A 150 -0.68 -21.72 -3.17
CA SER A 150 -1.13 -22.72 -2.19
C SER A 150 -1.16 -22.14 -0.77
N ILE A 151 -2.24 -21.44 -0.42
CA ILE A 151 -2.46 -20.91 0.94
C ILE A 151 -3.35 -21.90 1.72
N GLU A 152 -2.88 -22.40 2.86
CA GLU A 152 -3.59 -23.39 3.70
C GLU A 152 -4.69 -22.76 4.57
N LEU A 153 -5.47 -21.83 4.00
CA LEU A 153 -6.61 -21.21 4.68
C LEU A 153 -7.91 -21.75 4.09
N PRO A 154 -8.68 -22.56 4.86
CA PRO A 154 -9.97 -23.01 4.40
C PRO A 154 -10.85 -21.79 4.13
N TYR A 155 -11.61 -21.83 3.04
CA TYR A 155 -12.53 -20.77 2.58
C TYR A 155 -11.91 -19.53 1.93
N LEU A 156 -10.59 -19.31 1.97
CA LEU A 156 -10.00 -18.09 1.40
C LEU A 156 -10.26 -17.94 -0.12
N LYS A 157 -10.20 -19.05 -0.88
CA LYS A 157 -10.55 -19.05 -2.32
C LYS A 157 -12.01 -18.63 -2.58
N TRP A 158 -12.92 -19.05 -1.71
CA TRP A 158 -14.35 -18.73 -1.81
C TRP A 158 -14.61 -17.27 -1.42
N PHE A 159 -13.92 -16.77 -0.39
CA PHE A 159 -13.96 -15.36 0.00
C PHE A 159 -13.57 -14.44 -1.15
N PHE A 160 -12.47 -14.72 -1.86
CA PHE A 160 -12.08 -13.95 -3.04
C PHE A 160 -13.05 -14.11 -4.21
N THR A 161 -13.62 -15.29 -4.41
CA THR A 161 -14.62 -15.53 -5.46
C THR A 161 -15.90 -14.72 -5.23
N LEU A 162 -16.41 -14.71 -3.99
CA LEU A 162 -17.59 -13.93 -3.61
C LEU A 162 -17.33 -12.43 -3.74
N SER A 163 -16.13 -11.96 -3.38
CA SER A 163 -15.73 -10.56 -3.52
C SER A 163 -15.65 -10.14 -4.98
N ALA A 164 -15.05 -10.97 -5.85
CA ALA A 164 -15.05 -10.74 -7.30
C ALA A 164 -16.47 -10.67 -7.87
N PHE A 165 -17.35 -11.58 -7.44
CA PHE A 165 -18.75 -11.59 -7.87
C PHE A 165 -19.52 -10.35 -7.40
N PHE A 166 -19.32 -9.92 -6.16
CA PHE A 166 -19.91 -8.69 -5.63
C PHE A 166 -19.54 -7.47 -6.48
N TRP A 167 -18.26 -7.28 -6.78
CA TRP A 167 -17.80 -6.15 -7.59
C TRP A 167 -18.20 -6.28 -9.07
N LEU A 168 -18.34 -7.49 -9.59
CA LEU A 168 -18.91 -7.73 -10.91
C LEU A 168 -20.38 -7.28 -10.96
N LEU A 169 -21.21 -7.65 -9.98
CA LEU A 169 -22.60 -7.20 -9.90
C LEU A 169 -22.70 -5.68 -9.75
N HIS A 170 -21.79 -5.07 -8.99
CA HIS A 170 -21.68 -3.62 -8.88
C HIS A 170 -21.36 -2.98 -10.25
N SER A 171 -20.40 -3.55 -11.00
CA SER A 171 -20.01 -3.07 -12.33
C SER A 171 -21.15 -3.10 -13.35
N LEU A 172 -22.00 -4.12 -13.27
CA LEU A 172 -23.19 -4.28 -14.10
C LEU A 172 -24.35 -3.37 -13.66
N LYS A 173 -24.13 -2.48 -12.69
CA LYS A 173 -25.15 -1.60 -12.07
C LYS A 173 -26.32 -2.36 -11.44
N LEU A 174 -26.15 -3.67 -11.21
CA LEU A 174 -27.15 -4.52 -10.53
C LEU A 174 -27.15 -4.28 -9.02
N VAL A 175 -26.00 -3.85 -8.47
CA VAL A 175 -25.85 -3.41 -7.08
C VAL A 175 -25.43 -1.95 -7.07
N ARG A 176 -26.32 -1.05 -6.62
CA ARG A 176 -26.00 0.36 -6.41
C ARG A 176 -25.46 0.58 -5.01
N VAL A 177 -24.16 0.82 -4.90
CA VAL A 177 -23.58 1.41 -3.70
C VAL A 177 -24.00 2.88 -3.66
N LYS A 178 -24.95 3.23 -2.79
CA LYS A 178 -25.23 4.64 -2.48
C LYS A 178 -24.17 5.10 -1.48
N ALA A 179 -23.31 6.03 -1.89
CA ALA A 179 -22.48 6.76 -0.95
C ALA A 179 -23.39 7.70 -0.14
N THR A 180 -23.52 7.45 1.16
CA THR A 180 -24.15 8.40 2.06
C THR A 180 -23.12 9.48 2.34
N ILE A 181 -23.31 10.68 1.77
CA ILE A 181 -22.48 11.84 2.08
C ILE A 181 -22.82 12.24 3.52
N GLN A 182 -21.97 11.87 4.46
CA GLN A 182 -22.06 12.36 5.83
C GLN A 182 -21.43 13.76 5.83
N LYS A 183 -22.28 14.81 5.86
CA LYS A 183 -21.81 16.18 6.09
C LYS A 183 -21.17 16.21 7.48
N SER A 184 -19.89 16.58 7.54
CA SER A 184 -19.26 16.99 8.79
C SER A 184 -19.92 18.29 9.26
N GLU A 185 -20.60 18.24 10.41
CA GLU A 185 -21.03 19.42 11.17
C GLU A 185 -19.83 20.09 11.85
#